data_AF-A0A9E5HDQ1-F1
#
_entry.id   AF-A0A9E5HDQ1-F1
#
_cell.length_a   1.000
_cell.length_b   1.000
_cell.length_c   1.000
_cell.angle_alpha   90.00
_cell.angle_beta   90.00
_cell.angle_gamma   90.00
#
_symmetry.space_group_name_H-M   'P 1'
#
loop_
_entity.id
_entity.type
_entity.pdbx_description
1 polymer ?
#
loop_
_entity_poly.entity_id
_entity_poly.type
_entity_poly.pdbx_seq_one_letter_code
_entity_poly.pdbx_strand_id
1 'polypeptide(L)'
;IDYPEAYAYWNEISSYGAFLSFASFVFFFGIVIYSLLAGKRNTAANPWNEYADTLEWTLPSPPPEHTFEILPKQEDWDKQPTH
;
A
#
# COMPACT_ATOMS: atom_id res chain seq x y z
N ILE A 1 -36.47 11.10 -16.51
CA ILE A 1 -36.71 9.75 -17.05
C ILE A 1 -35.81 8.84 -16.22
N ASP A 2 -36.37 7.85 -15.56
CA ASP A 2 -35.56 6.75 -15.01
C ASP A 2 -34.96 5.95 -16.18
N TYR A 3 -33.89 5.21 -15.91
CA TYR A 3 -33.18 4.43 -16.94
C TYR A 3 -34.11 3.38 -17.60
N PRO A 4 -33.83 2.95 -18.85
CA PRO A 4 -34.62 1.91 -19.51
C PRO A 4 -34.72 0.61 -18.70
N GLU A 5 -35.92 0.01 -18.64
CA GLU A 5 -36.21 -1.24 -17.90
C GLU A 5 -35.24 -2.40 -18.23
N ALA A 6 -34.75 -2.46 -19.47
CA ALA A 6 -33.76 -3.45 -19.89
C ALA A 6 -32.46 -3.43 -19.06
N TYR A 7 -32.17 -2.33 -18.37
CA TYR A 7 -31.00 -2.18 -17.51
C TYR A 7 -31.28 -2.39 -16.02
N ALA A 8 -32.54 -2.65 -15.61
CA ALA A 8 -32.89 -2.79 -14.20
C ALA A 8 -32.07 -3.88 -13.48
N TYR A 9 -31.90 -5.04 -14.12
CA TYR A 9 -31.09 -6.14 -13.60
C TYR A 9 -29.62 -5.76 -13.37
N TRP A 10 -29.01 -5.06 -14.34
CA TRP A 10 -27.61 -4.64 -14.24
C TRP A 10 -27.40 -3.51 -13.22
N ASN A 11 -28.39 -2.61 -13.08
CA ASN A 11 -28.39 -1.60 -12.03
C ASN A 11 -28.51 -2.23 -10.64
N GLU A 12 -29.30 -3.30 -10.49
CA GLU A 12 -29.39 -4.05 -9.23
C GLU A 12 -28.03 -4.67 -8.86
N ILE A 13 -27.39 -5.38 -9.80
CA ILE A 13 -26.04 -5.94 -9.59
C ILE A 13 -25.03 -4.82 -9.25
N SER A 14 -25.07 -3.72 -9.99
CA SER A 14 -24.19 -2.57 -9.75
C SER A 14 -24.40 -2.00 -8.35
N SER A 15 -25.64 -1.95 -7.86
CA SER A 15 -25.98 -1.48 -6.53
C SER A 15 -25.38 -2.38 -5.44
N TYR A 16 -25.47 -3.71 -5.57
CA TYR A 16 -24.78 -4.63 -4.65
C TYR A 16 -23.26 -4.42 -4.68
N GLY A 17 -22.68 -4.20 -5.86
CA GLY A 17 -21.27 -3.85 -6.00
C GLY A 17 -20.91 -2.57 -5.24
N ALA A 18 -21.72 -1.52 -5.36
CA ALA A 18 -21.52 -0.26 -4.66
C ALA A 18 -21.56 -0.43 -3.12
N PHE A 19 -22.52 -1.20 -2.60
CA PHE A 19 -22.58 -1.51 -1.17
C PHE A 19 -21.37 -2.30 -0.70
N LEU A 20 -20.89 -3.28 -1.48
CA LEU A 20 -19.68 -4.04 -1.16
C LEU A 20 -18.42 -3.16 -1.18
N SER A 21 -18.30 -2.26 -2.16
CA SER A 21 -17.21 -1.29 -2.22
C SER A 21 -17.22 -0.36 -1.00
N PHE A 22 -18.40 0.13 -0.60
CA PHE A 22 -18.54 0.96 0.59
C PHE A 22 -18.16 0.21 1.87
N ALA A 23 -18.63 -1.03 2.03
CA ALA A 23 -18.25 -1.87 3.17
C ALA A 23 -16.73 -2.12 3.21
N SER A 24 -16.10 -2.36 2.05
CA SER A 24 -14.65 -2.54 1.94
C SER A 24 -13.87 -1.26 2.31
N PHE A 25 -14.39 -0.10 1.91
CA PHE A 25 -13.81 1.20 2.28
C PHE A 25 -13.85 1.43 3.79
N VAL A 26 -15.00 1.19 4.44
CA VAL A 26 -15.12 1.29 5.90
C VAL A 26 -14.17 0.30 6.60
N PHE A 27 -14.09 -0.93 6.11
CA PHE A 27 -13.17 -1.94 6.64
C PHE A 27 -11.70 -1.51 6.52
N PHE A 28 -11.29 -0.96 5.38
CA PHE A 28 -9.94 -0.43 5.17
C PHE A 28 -9.57 0.67 6.18
N PHE A 29 -10.45 1.65 6.39
CA PHE A 29 -10.22 2.68 7.42
C PHE A 29 -10.19 2.08 8.83
N GLY A 30 -11.00 1.06 9.11
CA GLY A 30 -10.91 0.29 10.35
C GLY A 30 -9.52 -0.32 10.56
N ILE A 31 -8.93 -0.94 9.53
CA ILE A 31 -7.56 -1.47 9.56
C ILE A 31 -6.54 -0.35 9.80
N VAL A 32 -6.67 0.78 9.11
CA VAL A 32 -5.75 1.93 9.27
C VAL A 32 -5.79 2.46 10.70
N ILE A 33 -6.99 2.71 11.24
CA ILE A 33 -7.17 3.19 12.62
C ILE A 33 -6.61 2.19 13.62
N TYR A 34 -6.93 0.90 13.47
CA TYR A 34 -6.39 -0.14 14.33
C TYR A 34 -4.86 -0.21 14.27
N SER A 35 -4.27 -0.14 13.07
CA SER A 35 -2.82 -0.19 12.87
C SER A 35 -2.10 0.99 13.51
N LEU A 36 -2.71 2.18 13.50
CA LEU A 36 -2.15 3.38 14.13
C LEU A 36 -2.25 3.37 15.66
N LEU A 37 -3.34 2.82 16.21
CA LEU A 37 -3.61 2.89 17.66
C LEU A 37 -3.12 1.67 18.44
N ALA A 38 -3.19 0.48 17.84
CA ALA A 38 -2.94 -0.80 18.52
C ALA A 38 -2.05 -1.76 17.70
N GLY A 39 -1.70 -1.41 16.45
CA GLY A 39 -0.86 -2.23 15.59
C GLY A 39 0.54 -2.45 16.16
N LYS A 40 1.06 -3.67 16.01
CA LYS A 40 2.46 -3.96 16.36
C LYS A 40 3.38 -3.17 15.45
N ARG A 41 4.26 -2.36 16.04
CA ARG A 41 5.31 -1.65 15.30
C ARG A 41 6.30 -2.64 14.69
N ASN A 42 6.50 -2.54 13.38
CA ASN A 42 7.61 -3.19 12.70
C ASN A 42 8.78 -2.20 12.59
N THR A 43 9.93 -2.57 13.16
CA THR A 43 11.15 -1.74 13.16
C THR A 43 12.22 -2.29 12.22
N ALA A 44 11.92 -3.35 11.46
CA ALA A 44 12.82 -3.86 10.44
C ALA A 44 13.00 -2.80 9.34
N ALA A 45 14.23 -2.65 8.84
CA ALA A 45 14.52 -1.76 7.71
C ALA A 45 13.76 -2.18 6.45
N ASN A 46 13.71 -3.50 6.21
CA ASN A 46 12.96 -4.11 5.13
C ASN A 46 11.93 -5.10 5.69
N PRO A 47 10.64 -4.72 5.72
CA PRO A 47 9.58 -5.60 6.20
C PRO A 47 9.05 -6.57 5.13
N TRP A 48 9.47 -6.44 3.86
CA TRP A 48 8.83 -7.11 2.73
C TRP A 48 9.56 -8.37 2.28
N ASN A 49 10.90 -8.33 2.15
CA ASN A 49 11.86 -9.42 1.87
C ASN A 49 13.05 -8.88 1.05
N GLU A 50 14.01 -9.75 0.73
CA GLU A 50 15.21 -9.44 -0.06
C GLU A 50 14.96 -8.91 -1.50
N TYR A 51 13.76 -9.08 -2.05
CA TYR A 51 13.40 -8.55 -3.38
C TYR A 51 12.99 -7.07 -3.35
N ALA A 52 12.74 -6.52 -2.16
CA ALA A 52 12.62 -5.07 -1.96
C ALA A 52 14.03 -4.50 -1.79
N ASP A 53 14.67 -4.15 -2.89
CA ASP A 53 16.12 -3.91 -2.97
C ASP A 53 16.53 -2.48 -3.30
N THR A 54 15.57 -1.56 -3.33
CA THR A 54 15.78 -0.11 -3.44
C THR A 54 16.31 0.49 -2.13
N LEU A 55 16.86 1.71 -2.21
CA LEU A 55 17.56 2.37 -1.10
C LEU A 55 16.70 2.57 0.16
N GLU A 56 15.39 2.78 0.02
CA GLU A 56 14.50 2.99 1.16
C GLU A 56 14.46 1.80 2.13
N TRP A 57 14.76 0.60 1.64
CA TRP A 57 14.78 -0.63 2.45
C TRP A 57 16.12 -0.87 3.16
N THR A 58 17.09 0.02 2.97
CA THR A 58 18.36 0.04 3.73
C THR A 58 18.25 0.85 5.03
N LEU A 59 17.14 1.58 5.21
CA LEU A 59 16.93 2.52 6.30
C LEU A 59 16.03 1.92 7.38
N PRO A 60 16.21 2.29 8.66
CA PRO A 60 15.29 1.88 9.71
C PRO A 60 13.89 2.47 9.49
N SER A 61 12.87 1.82 10.07
CA SER A 61 11.49 2.32 10.08
C SER A 61 11.10 2.78 11.50
N PRO A 62 10.78 4.08 11.72
CA PRO A 62 10.74 5.18 10.76
C PRO A 62 12.15 5.69 10.35
N PRO A 63 12.29 6.34 9.18
CA PRO A 63 13.56 6.87 8.75
C PRO A 63 14.03 8.05 9.63
N PRO A 64 15.35 8.25 9.81
CA PRO A 64 15.90 9.41 10.49
C PRO A 64 15.69 10.71 9.68
N GLU A 65 15.82 11.87 10.33
CA GLU A 65 15.69 13.18 9.66
C GLU A 65 16.70 13.38 8.53
N HIS A 66 17.95 12.97 8.76
CA HIS A 66 18.98 12.90 7.74
C HIS A 66 19.18 11.44 7.33
N THR A 67 18.70 11.10 6.13
CA THR A 67 18.56 9.71 5.68
C THR A 67 19.90 9.02 5.40
N PHE A 68 20.84 9.73 4.78
CA PHE A 68 22.14 9.18 4.37
C PHE A 68 23.26 10.17 4.70
N GLU A 69 24.15 9.80 5.63
CA GLU A 69 25.36 10.58 5.94
C GLU A 69 26.33 10.65 4.77
N ILE A 70 26.37 9.58 3.97
CA ILE A 70 27.18 9.46 2.76
C ILE A 70 26.23 9.24 1.59
N LEU A 71 26.38 10.04 0.53
CA LEU A 71 25.53 9.90 -0.66
C LEU A 71 25.66 8.49 -1.23
N PRO A 72 24.52 7.77 -1.39
CA PRO A 72 24.52 6.47 -2.02
C PRO A 72 24.90 6.61 -3.49
N LYS A 73 25.56 5.59 -4.01
CA LYS A 73 25.92 5.46 -5.42
C LYS A 73 24.88 4.64 -6.15
N GLN A 74 24.90 4.69 -7.48
CA GLN A 74 23.98 3.90 -8.31
C GLN A 74 24.13 2.38 -8.05
N GLU A 75 25.36 1.91 -7.80
CA GLU A 75 25.67 0.51 -7.49
C GLU A 75 24.95 -0.03 -6.24
N ASP A 76 24.49 0.84 -5.34
CA ASP A 76 23.85 0.45 -4.08
C ASP A 76 22.40 -0.04 -4.26
N TRP A 77 21.75 0.30 -5.39
CA TRP A 77 20.36 -0.08 -5.67
C TRP A 77 20.14 -0.66 -7.08
N ASP A 78 20.98 -0.32 -8.05
CA ASP A 78 20.86 -0.80 -9.43
C ASP A 78 21.64 -2.11 -9.58
N LYS A 79 21.10 -3.20 -9.00
CA LYS A 79 21.72 -4.54 -8.96
C LYS A 79 21.63 -5.29 -10.29
N GLN A 80 21.44 -4.58 -11.40
CA GLN A 80 21.41 -5.20 -12.72
C GLN A 80 22.69 -6.03 -12.92
N PRO A 81 22.58 -7.29 -13.39
CA PRO A 81 23.77 -8.01 -13.80
C PRO A 81 24.40 -7.24 -14.95
N THR A 82 25.57 -6.65 -14.71
CA THR A 82 26.38 -6.04 -15.77
C THR A 82 26.67 -7.14 -16.79
N HIS A 83 26.02 -7.05 -17.95
CA HIS A 83 26.32 -7.88 -19.11
C HIS A 83 27.73 -7.61 -19.64
#